data_AF-A0A558ACY6-F1
#
_entry.id   AF-A0A558ACY6-F1
#
_cell.length_a   1.000
_cell.length_b   1.000
_cell.length_c   1.000
_cell.angle_alpha   90.00
_cell.angle_beta   90.00
_cell.angle_gamma   90.00
#
_symmetry.space_group_name_H-M   'P 1'
#
loop_
_entity.id
_entity.type
_entity.pdbx_description
1 polymer ?
#
loop_
_entity_poly.entity_id
_entity_poly.type
_entity_poly.pdbx_seq_one_letter_code
_entity_poly.pdbx_strand_id
1 'polypeptide(L)'
;MNGRTELERLLGALWGHWGDHRLPEPWSVTCELYRSEVQVHVRPGSPVARLADMLAWAYSFDETTARWRHTDTRSLHITVHGRSLAGVCFRIYGGIDFADAGGLVPLAPGDSEVASVEDLHILRDLLRQHHAGEVRP
;
A
#
# COMPACT_ATOMS: atom_id res chain seq x y z
N MET A 1 32.72 -17.37 3.07
CA MET A 1 31.33 -16.88 3.24
C MET A 1 31.33 -15.37 2.99
N ASN A 2 31.06 -14.92 1.76
CA ASN A 2 30.79 -13.49 1.53
C ASN A 2 29.32 -13.26 1.89
N GLY A 3 29.06 -13.10 3.20
CA GLY A 3 27.72 -12.80 3.69
C GLY A 3 27.35 -11.39 3.23
N ARG A 4 26.33 -11.28 2.37
CA ARG A 4 25.72 -9.99 2.06
C ARG A 4 25.21 -9.37 3.37
N THR A 5 25.45 -8.08 3.54
CA THR A 5 24.87 -7.30 4.64
C THR A 5 23.34 -7.33 4.54
N GLU A 6 22.65 -7.05 5.65
CA GLU A 6 21.19 -6.98 5.64
C GLU A 6 20.68 -5.92 4.65
N LEU A 7 21.38 -4.80 4.54
CA LEU A 7 21.07 -3.76 3.56
C LEU A 7 21.15 -4.29 2.11
N GLU A 8 22.23 -5.01 1.77
CA GLU A 8 22.39 -5.63 0.44
C GLU A 8 21.31 -6.68 0.17
N ARG A 9 20.88 -7.42 1.20
CA ARG A 9 19.78 -8.39 1.08
C ARG A 9 18.46 -7.69 0.77
N LEU A 10 18.12 -6.63 1.50
CA LEU A 10 16.88 -5.87 1.31
C LEU A 10 16.86 -5.14 -0.06
N LEU A 11 17.97 -4.49 -0.43
CA LEU A 11 18.10 -3.85 -1.74
C LEU A 11 18.03 -4.88 -2.88
N GLY A 12 18.69 -6.03 -2.73
CA GLY A 12 18.62 -7.11 -3.70
C GLY A 12 17.19 -7.64 -3.89
N ALA A 13 16.44 -7.78 -2.80
CA ALA A 13 15.04 -8.18 -2.87
C ALA A 13 14.16 -7.10 -3.51
N LEU A 14 14.35 -5.82 -3.18
CA LEU A 14 13.66 -4.71 -3.82
C LEU A 14 13.89 -4.71 -5.34
N TRP A 15 15.15 -4.77 -5.78
CA TRP A 15 15.47 -4.75 -7.21
C TRP A 15 15.02 -6.00 -7.94
N GLY A 16 15.14 -7.18 -7.33
CA GLY A 16 14.61 -8.42 -7.88
C GLY A 16 13.09 -8.33 -8.07
N HIS A 17 12.38 -7.92 -7.02
CA HIS A 17 10.93 -7.76 -7.05
C HIS A 17 10.47 -6.77 -8.14
N TRP A 18 11.20 -5.66 -8.30
CA TRP A 18 10.92 -4.70 -9.36
C TRP A 18 11.26 -5.19 -10.76
N GLY A 19 12.26 -6.05 -10.91
CA GLY A 19 12.60 -6.67 -12.18
C GLY A 19 11.55 -7.70 -12.62
N ASP A 20 11.01 -8.44 -11.65
CA ASP A 20 10.04 -9.52 -11.89
C ASP A 20 8.61 -9.00 -12.13
N HIS A 21 8.28 -7.82 -11.58
CA HIS A 21 6.94 -7.24 -11.64
C HIS A 21 6.93 -5.84 -12.25
N ARG A 22 5.97 -5.55 -13.13
CA ARG A 22 5.73 -4.19 -13.66
C ARG A 22 5.00 -3.34 -12.63
N LEU A 23 5.71 -2.92 -11.59
CA LEU A 23 5.16 -2.17 -10.47
C LEU A 23 5.23 -0.65 -10.69
N PRO A 24 4.25 0.09 -10.16
CA PRO A 24 4.30 1.55 -10.19
C PRO A 24 5.50 2.05 -9.39
N GLU A 25 6.13 3.11 -9.90
CA GLU A 25 7.28 3.74 -9.25
C GLU A 25 6.85 4.38 -7.91
N PRO A 26 7.51 4.04 -6.80
CA PRO A 26 7.20 4.57 -5.49
C PRO A 26 7.70 5.99 -5.34
N TRP A 27 7.08 6.71 -4.41
CA TRP A 27 7.54 8.01 -3.96
C TRP A 27 8.85 7.90 -3.18
N SER A 28 8.92 6.93 -2.28
CA SER A 28 10.10 6.68 -1.46
C SER A 28 10.17 5.22 -1.05
N VAL A 29 11.39 4.75 -0.84
CA VAL A 29 11.68 3.42 -0.31
C VAL A 29 12.61 3.55 0.89
N THR A 30 12.36 2.76 1.94
CA THR A 30 13.20 2.72 3.14
C THR A 30 13.49 1.27 3.49
N CYS A 31 14.76 0.91 3.65
CA CYS A 31 15.19 -0.39 4.12
C CYS A 31 15.31 -0.34 5.65
N GLU A 32 14.37 -0.95 6.36
CA GLU A 32 14.35 -1.00 7.81
C GLU A 32 15.13 -2.22 8.31
N LEU A 33 16.41 -2.01 8.60
CA LEU A 33 17.34 -3.10 8.94
C LEU A 33 16.92 -3.86 10.22
N TYR A 34 16.36 -3.17 11.21
CA TYR A 34 15.97 -3.79 12.47
C TYR A 34 14.75 -4.72 12.32
N ARG A 35 13.85 -4.40 11.38
CA ARG A 35 12.65 -5.20 11.10
C ARG A 35 12.84 -6.15 9.92
N SER A 36 13.99 -6.09 9.25
CA SER A 36 14.26 -6.84 8.04
C SER A 36 13.17 -6.65 6.97
N GLU A 37 12.74 -5.39 6.79
CA GLU A 37 11.57 -5.01 6.00
C GLU A 37 11.91 -3.89 5.00
N VAL A 38 11.32 -3.96 3.80
CA VAL A 38 11.34 -2.87 2.84
C VAL A 38 10.03 -2.10 2.91
N GLN A 39 10.11 -0.81 3.25
CA GLN A 39 8.96 0.09 3.28
C GLN A 39 8.90 0.88 1.99
N VAL A 40 7.72 0.91 1.38
CA VAL A 40 7.48 1.57 0.09
C VAL A 40 6.32 2.53 0.26
N HIS A 41 6.49 3.79 -0.12
CA HIS A 41 5.41 4.77 -0.14
C HIS A 41 4.95 4.94 -1.59
N VAL A 42 3.65 4.79 -1.85
CA VAL A 42 3.12 5.05 -3.19
C VAL A 42 3.10 6.55 -3.49
N ARG A 43 3.10 6.89 -4.78
CA ARG A 43 3.13 8.27 -5.25
C ARG A 43 1.89 9.06 -4.77
N PRO A 44 2.03 10.36 -4.44
CA PRO A 44 0.86 11.22 -4.30
C PRO A 44 0.06 11.31 -5.60
N GLY A 45 -1.26 11.40 -5.49
CA GLY A 45 -2.17 11.42 -6.62
C GLY A 45 -3.62 11.39 -6.16
N SER A 46 -4.55 11.21 -7.10
CA SER A 46 -5.95 11.02 -6.76
C SER A 46 -6.14 9.77 -5.87
N PRO A 47 -7.19 9.73 -5.02
CA PRO A 47 -7.50 8.56 -4.20
C PRO A 47 -7.55 7.25 -5.00
N VAL A 48 -8.16 7.30 -6.19
CA VAL A 48 -8.26 6.15 -7.12
C VAL A 48 -6.88 5.71 -7.62
N ALA A 49 -6.02 6.64 -8.05
CA ALA A 49 -4.69 6.31 -8.54
C ALA A 49 -3.81 5.72 -7.43
N ARG A 50 -3.86 6.28 -6.23
CA ARG A 50 -3.14 5.76 -5.06
C ARG A 50 -3.54 4.34 -4.71
N LEU A 51 -4.83 4.06 -4.64
CA LEU A 51 -5.32 2.71 -4.38
C LEU A 51 -4.94 1.75 -5.51
N ALA A 52 -5.00 2.18 -6.77
CA ALA A 52 -4.54 1.37 -7.89
C ALA A 52 -3.06 0.99 -7.76
N ASP A 53 -2.21 1.94 -7.38
CA ASP A 53 -0.79 1.67 -7.17
C ASP A 53 -0.58 0.69 -6.01
N MET A 54 -1.26 0.91 -4.88
CA MET A 54 -1.19 -0.01 -3.74
C MET A 54 -1.64 -1.43 -4.09
N LEU A 55 -2.70 -1.56 -4.89
CA LEU A 55 -3.22 -2.85 -5.35
C LEU A 55 -2.24 -3.56 -6.30
N ALA A 56 -1.57 -2.82 -7.18
CA ALA A 56 -0.52 -3.40 -8.03
C ALA A 56 0.61 -4.03 -7.20
N TRP A 57 1.02 -3.36 -6.12
CA TRP A 57 1.95 -3.93 -5.16
C TRP A 57 1.35 -5.11 -4.40
N ALA A 58 0.14 -4.99 -3.86
CA ALA A 58 -0.54 -6.03 -3.08
C ALA A 58 -0.62 -7.38 -3.82
N TYR A 59 -0.89 -7.36 -5.12
CA TYR A 59 -0.96 -8.57 -5.96
C TYR A 59 0.38 -9.15 -6.38
N SER A 60 1.47 -8.42 -6.19
CA SER A 60 2.81 -8.94 -6.48
C SER A 60 3.39 -9.77 -5.34
N PHE A 61 2.75 -9.77 -4.16
CA PHE A 61 3.25 -10.46 -2.98
C PHE A 61 2.51 -11.75 -2.69
N ASP A 62 3.21 -12.65 -1.99
CA ASP A 62 2.59 -13.76 -1.28
C ASP A 62 2.16 -13.31 0.13
N GLU A 63 1.14 -13.98 0.68
CA GLU A 63 0.65 -13.78 2.06
C GLU A 63 0.24 -12.33 2.37
N THR A 64 -0.41 -11.67 1.41
CA THR A 64 -0.76 -10.26 1.53
C THR A 64 -1.82 -10.00 2.60
N THR A 65 -1.56 -9.04 3.48
CA THR A 65 -2.52 -8.54 4.46
C THR A 65 -2.64 -7.02 4.34
N ALA A 66 -3.80 -6.46 4.68
CA ALA A 66 -4.00 -5.01 4.69
C ALA A 66 -4.53 -4.52 6.04
N ARG A 67 -4.31 -3.24 6.30
CA ARG A 67 -4.84 -2.54 7.47
C ARG A 67 -5.23 -1.13 7.10
N TRP A 68 -6.35 -0.70 7.67
CA TRP A 68 -6.81 0.67 7.64
C TRP A 68 -6.58 1.32 9.01
N ARG A 69 -6.32 2.61 9.01
CA ARG A 69 -6.28 3.42 10.21
C ARG A 69 -6.85 4.80 9.93
N HIS A 70 -7.87 5.20 10.66
CA HIS A 70 -8.31 6.59 10.67
C HIS A 70 -7.39 7.36 11.60
N THR A 71 -6.58 8.25 11.06
CA THR A 71 -5.68 9.08 11.86
C THR A 71 -6.43 10.25 12.50
N ASP A 72 -5.89 10.76 13.61
CA ASP A 72 -6.43 11.97 14.26
C ASP A 72 -6.41 13.20 13.34
N THR A 73 -5.62 13.14 12.26
CA THR A 73 -5.49 14.19 11.24
C THR A 73 -6.47 14.03 10.07
N ARG A 74 -7.54 13.23 10.22
CA ARG A 74 -8.59 13.01 9.22
C ARG A 74 -8.12 12.29 7.94
N SER A 75 -7.07 11.50 8.02
CA SER A 75 -6.58 10.69 6.90
C SER A 75 -6.94 9.22 7.13
N LEU A 76 -7.30 8.52 6.06
CA LEU A 76 -7.34 7.07 6.05
C LEU A 76 -5.96 6.56 5.63
N HIS A 77 -5.15 6.14 6.60
CA HIS A 77 -3.87 5.49 6.35
C HIS A 77 -4.12 4.03 5.99
N ILE A 78 -3.52 3.59 4.90
CA ILE A 78 -3.62 2.23 4.41
C ILE A 78 -2.22 1.64 4.40
N THR A 79 -2.10 0.45 4.98
CA THR A 79 -0.87 -0.31 4.97
C THR A 79 -1.14 -1.69 4.38
N VAL A 80 -0.31 -2.11 3.45
CA VAL A 80 -0.31 -3.48 2.91
C VAL A 80 1.00 -4.13 3.28
N HIS A 81 0.94 -5.33 3.85
CA HIS A 81 2.10 -6.18 4.10
C HIS A 81 2.07 -7.35 3.16
N GLY A 82 3.24 -7.77 2.71
CA GLY A 82 3.39 -8.99 1.91
C GLY A 82 4.83 -9.47 1.90
N ARG A 83 5.08 -10.63 1.32
CA ARG A 83 6.41 -11.19 1.16
C ARG A 83 6.76 -11.32 -0.31
N SER A 84 7.98 -10.94 -0.68
CA SER A 84 8.50 -11.22 -2.03
C SER A 84 8.94 -12.68 -2.14
N LEU A 85 9.14 -13.16 -3.37
CA LEU A 85 9.67 -14.51 -3.63
C LEU A 85 11.06 -14.74 -3.00
N ALA A 86 11.83 -13.67 -2.80
CA ALA A 86 13.11 -13.72 -2.08
C ALA A 86 12.95 -13.84 -0.55
N GLY A 87 11.71 -13.93 -0.05
CA GLY A 87 11.39 -14.09 1.36
C GLY A 87 11.50 -12.80 2.19
N VAL A 88 11.67 -11.63 1.57
CA VAL A 88 11.75 -10.34 2.28
C VAL A 88 10.35 -9.79 2.53
N CYS A 89 10.11 -9.26 3.73
CA CYS A 89 8.87 -8.58 4.06
C CYS A 89 8.84 -7.19 3.41
N PHE A 90 7.72 -6.87 2.78
CA PHE A 90 7.41 -5.56 2.25
C PHE A 90 6.26 -4.95 3.01
N ARG A 91 6.32 -3.62 3.16
CA ARG A 91 5.24 -2.82 3.69
C ARG A 91 4.98 -1.63 2.80
N ILE A 92 3.81 -1.61 2.20
CA ILE A 92 3.36 -0.55 1.30
C ILE A 92 2.49 0.42 2.08
N TYR A 93 2.84 1.69 1.98
CA TYR A 93 2.13 2.78 2.61
C TYR A 93 1.45 3.65 1.55
N GLY A 94 0.19 3.95 1.81
CA GLY A 94 -0.55 4.99 1.12
C GLY A 94 -1.63 5.55 2.02
N GLY A 95 -2.36 6.52 1.51
CA GLY A 95 -3.48 7.11 2.24
C GLY A 95 -4.26 8.08 1.39
N ILE A 96 -5.50 8.28 1.81
CA ILE A 96 -6.46 9.20 1.22
C ILE A 96 -7.07 10.03 2.34
N ASP A 97 -7.81 11.09 2.01
CA ASP A 97 -8.58 11.78 3.03
C ASP A 97 -9.70 10.86 3.51
N PHE A 98 -9.95 10.81 4.81
CA PHE A 98 -10.95 9.90 5.37
C PHE A 98 -12.36 10.23 4.86
N ALA A 99 -12.61 11.51 4.56
CA ALA A 99 -13.86 11.97 3.95
C ALA A 99 -14.11 11.34 2.57
N ASP A 100 -13.05 11.09 1.78
CA ASP A 100 -13.17 10.45 0.47
C ASP A 100 -13.67 9.00 0.59
N ALA A 101 -13.39 8.33 1.70
CA ALA A 101 -13.88 6.98 1.94
C ALA A 101 -15.42 6.92 2.06
N GLY A 102 -16.14 8.04 2.13
CA GLY A 102 -17.59 8.10 1.94
C GLY A 102 -18.40 7.23 2.91
N GLY A 103 -17.86 6.96 4.11
CA GLY A 103 -18.48 6.06 5.09
C GLY A 103 -18.32 4.56 4.80
N LEU A 104 -17.57 4.19 3.75
CA LEU A 104 -17.27 2.80 3.38
C LEU A 104 -16.33 2.12 4.38
N VAL A 105 -15.61 2.92 5.16
CA VAL A 105 -14.71 2.48 6.23
C VAL A 105 -15.23 3.03 7.55
N PRO A 106 -15.92 2.22 8.38
CA PRO A 106 -16.58 2.70 9.60
C PRO A 106 -15.60 2.76 10.79
N LEU A 107 -14.56 3.59 10.68
CA LEU A 107 -13.55 3.77 11.74
C LEU A 107 -13.73 5.10 12.48
N ALA A 108 -13.73 5.07 13.81
CA ALA A 108 -13.60 6.28 14.61
C ALA A 108 -12.17 6.85 14.51
N PRO A 109 -11.96 8.15 14.74
CA PRO A 109 -10.62 8.73 14.77
C PRO A 109 -9.72 7.99 15.78
N GLY A 110 -8.53 7.60 15.33
CA GLY A 110 -7.56 6.83 16.10
C GLY A 110 -7.65 5.31 15.91
N ASP A 111 -8.80 4.81 15.44
CA ASP A 111 -9.04 3.37 15.30
C ASP A 111 -8.35 2.78 14.06
N SER A 112 -8.12 1.47 14.14
CA SER A 112 -7.57 0.67 13.04
C SER A 112 -8.26 -0.68 12.92
N GLU A 113 -8.35 -1.18 11.70
CA GLU A 113 -9.00 -2.46 11.39
C GLU A 113 -8.18 -3.23 10.36
N VAL A 114 -8.20 -4.57 10.46
CA VAL A 114 -7.62 -5.45 9.44
C VAL A 114 -8.53 -5.45 8.22
N ALA A 115 -7.95 -5.22 7.05
CA ALA A 115 -8.65 -5.24 5.78
C ALA A 115 -8.06 -6.32 4.87
N SER A 116 -8.85 -6.74 3.89
CA SER A 116 -8.40 -7.59 2.79
C SER A 116 -7.97 -6.75 1.58
N VAL A 117 -7.21 -7.35 0.66
CA VAL A 117 -6.90 -6.73 -0.64
C VAL A 117 -8.17 -6.48 -1.46
N GLU A 118 -9.20 -7.32 -1.28
CA GLU A 118 -10.51 -7.15 -1.90
C GLU A 118 -11.22 -5.88 -1.39
N ASP A 119 -11.13 -5.57 -0.10
CA ASP A 119 -11.71 -4.35 0.46
C ASP A 119 -11.05 -3.09 -0.14
N LEU A 120 -9.74 -3.11 -0.38
CA LEU A 120 -9.03 -2.03 -1.09
C LEU A 120 -9.53 -1.89 -2.54
N HIS A 121 -9.83 -3.00 -3.21
CA HIS A 121 -10.42 -3.01 -4.54
C HIS A 121 -11.80 -2.38 -4.58
N ILE A 122 -12.67 -2.80 -3.65
CA ILE A 122 -14.03 -2.29 -3.50
C ILE A 122 -13.98 -0.79 -3.25
N LEU A 123 -13.14 -0.33 -2.33
CA LEU A 123 -12.96 1.09 -2.04
C LEU A 123 -12.55 1.89 -3.28
N ARG A 124 -11.55 1.40 -4.04
CA ARG A 124 -11.10 2.05 -5.28
C ARG A 124 -12.23 2.17 -6.30
N ASP A 125 -12.99 1.09 -6.50
CA ASP A 125 -14.03 1.05 -7.53
C ASP A 125 -15.22 1.95 -7.17
N LEU A 126 -15.58 2.03 -5.89
CA LEU A 126 -16.60 2.95 -5.39
C LEU A 126 -16.16 4.41 -5.52
N LEU A 127 -14.90 4.73 -5.18
CA LEU A 127 -14.34 6.06 -5.41
C LEU A 127 -14.39 6.45 -6.88
N ARG A 128 -14.06 5.53 -7.79
CA ARG A 128 -14.13 5.77 -9.24
C ARG A 128 -15.55 6.05 -9.70
N GLN A 129 -16.55 5.35 -9.17
CA GLN A 129 -17.96 5.56 -9.49
C GLN A 129 -18.45 6.92 -8.98
N HIS A 130 -18.07 7.32 -7.77
CA HIS A 130 -18.43 8.63 -7.20
C HIS A 130 -17.93 9.78 -8.08
N HIS A 131 -16.65 9.76 -8.46
CA HIS A 131 -16.07 10.77 -9.35
C HIS A 131 -16.68 10.76 -10.77
N ALA A 132 -17.15 9.61 -11.25
CA ALA A 132 -17.82 9.53 -12.55
C ALA A 132 -19.27 10.05 -12.51
N GLY A 133 -19.94 9.99 -11.36
CA GLY A 133 -21.31 10.48 -11.16
C GLY A 133 -21.42 12.00 -11.00
N GLU A 134 -20.35 12.66 -10.55
CA GLU A 134 -20.28 14.13 -10.41
C GLU A 134 -20.08 14.87 -11.74
N VAL A 135 -19.75 14.15 -12.82
CA VAL A 135 -19.65 14.68 -14.18
C VAL A 135 -20.94 14.40 -14.96
N ARG A 136 -22.03 15.04 -14.55
CA ARG A 136 -23.24 15.13 -15.39
C ARG A 136 -23.72 16.59 -15.43
N PRO A 137 -23.89 17.18 -16.64
CA PRO A 137 -24.25 18.59 -16.81
C PRO A 137 -25.65 18.93 -16.32
#